data_AF-A0A835BKA9-F1
#
_entry.id   AF-A0A835BKA9-F1
#
_cell.length_a   1.000
_cell.length_b   1.000
_cell.length_c   1.000
_cell.angle_alpha   90.00
_cell.angle_beta   90.00
_cell.angle_gamma   90.00
#
_symmetry.space_group_name_H-M   'P 1'
#
loop_
_entity.id
_entity.type
_entity.pdbx_description
1 polymer ?
#
loop_
_entity_poly.entity_id
_entity_poly.type
_entity_poly.pdbx_seq_one_letter_code
_entity_poly.pdbx_strand_id
1 'polypeptide(L)'
;MLRDANPRELDQIVVENVLAFDAGFWVRLAARIDLCKSDDDKKDYEELAENVMNIVDRLIHKTDQKIEQSTDVLKAIISPAMHEGDVKWPPRDPDTIKLMEKEISRREQEGQLDEGFLSEVSAQLRQAKQDGDKPGLQAMLQKVLQLYASRSIQKRSYAYKDVKDYTSISFLSTFSLFSGGQVVVPEKFLESIVQAPENEWNKVLLDGLTVGKGDVAPDDLYTVINKRIERVVIRTEGGSYQQRVLVEYLKEIQTRAEEVVKVLQGPTI
;
A
#
# COMPACT_ATOMS: atom_id res chain seq x y z
N MET A 1 12.65 -5.07 28.29
CA MET A 1 11.98 -5.85 27.21
C MET A 1 11.31 -4.94 26.19
N LEU A 2 10.20 -4.23 26.48
CA LEU A 2 9.65 -3.25 25.51
C LEU A 2 10.55 -2.01 25.30
N ARG A 3 11.26 -1.58 26.34
CA ARG A 3 12.13 -0.39 26.32
C ARG A 3 13.41 -0.55 25.48
N ASP A 4 13.81 -1.80 25.22
CA ASP A 4 15.11 -2.13 24.62
C ASP A 4 14.96 -2.77 23.23
N ALA A 5 13.72 -2.97 22.76
CA ALA A 5 13.41 -3.62 21.49
C ALA A 5 13.56 -2.64 20.31
N ASN A 6 14.11 -3.12 19.18
CA ASN A 6 14.11 -2.33 17.96
C ASN A 6 12.67 -2.22 17.40
N PRO A 7 12.34 -1.20 16.57
CA PRO A 7 10.98 -0.99 16.06
C PRO A 7 10.31 -2.24 15.43
N ARG A 8 11.06 -3.08 14.71
CA ARG A 8 10.55 -4.34 14.12
C ARG A 8 10.30 -5.44 15.15
N GLU A 9 11.12 -5.51 16.19
CA GLU A 9 10.93 -6.44 17.30
C GLU A 9 9.79 -5.97 18.21
N LEU A 10 9.62 -4.65 18.34
CA LEU A 10 8.56 -4.06 19.15
C LEU A 10 7.18 -4.43 18.60
N ASP A 11 6.98 -4.29 17.28
CA ASP A 11 5.71 -4.69 16.63
C ASP A 11 5.41 -6.17 16.87
N GLN A 12 6.40 -7.04 16.70
CA GLN A 12 6.24 -8.47 16.91
C GLN A 12 6.00 -8.81 18.39
N ILE A 13 6.72 -8.19 19.32
CA ILE A 13 6.52 -8.36 20.77
C ILE A 13 5.14 -7.87 21.18
N VAL A 14 4.65 -6.75 20.63
CA VAL A 14 3.30 -6.24 20.92
C VAL A 14 2.24 -7.20 20.38
N VAL A 15 2.39 -7.69 19.15
CA VAL A 15 1.48 -8.70 18.56
C VAL A 15 1.50 -9.99 19.38
N GLU A 16 2.67 -10.50 19.76
CA GLU A 16 2.81 -11.71 20.59
C GLU A 16 2.18 -11.53 21.97
N ASN A 17 2.32 -10.35 22.60
CA ASN A 17 1.67 -10.06 23.88
C ASN A 17 0.14 -9.91 23.77
N VAL A 18 -0.35 -9.33 22.68
CA VAL A 18 -1.80 -9.24 22.42
C VAL A 18 -2.39 -10.62 22.13
N LEU A 19 -1.70 -11.45 21.34
CA LEU A 19 -2.10 -12.83 21.08
C LEU A 19 -1.92 -13.76 22.28
N ALA A 20 -1.07 -13.38 23.25
CA ALA A 20 -0.89 -14.12 24.49
C ALA A 20 -2.08 -14.01 25.46
N PHE A 21 -3.05 -13.13 25.21
CA PHE A 21 -4.36 -13.13 25.89
C PHE A 21 -5.25 -14.27 25.36
N ASP A 22 -4.76 -15.50 25.48
CA ASP A 22 -5.44 -16.73 25.08
C ASP A 22 -6.14 -17.40 26.27
N ALA A 23 -6.79 -18.54 26.02
CA ALA A 23 -7.40 -19.34 27.08
C ALA A 23 -6.40 -19.72 28.19
N GLY A 24 -5.13 -19.92 27.84
CA GLY A 24 -4.06 -20.23 28.79
C GLY A 24 -3.71 -19.07 29.72
N PHE A 25 -3.77 -17.82 29.24
CA PHE A 25 -3.61 -16.64 30.08
C PHE A 25 -4.67 -16.57 31.17
N TRP A 26 -5.94 -16.74 30.79
CA TRP A 26 -7.06 -16.72 31.74
C TRP A 26 -6.96 -17.85 32.77
N VAL A 27 -6.56 -19.05 32.35
CA VAL A 27 -6.30 -20.18 33.26
C VAL A 27 -5.15 -19.88 34.22
N ARG A 28 -4.05 -19.27 33.76
CA ARG A 28 -2.94 -18.85 34.63
C ARG A 28 -3.35 -17.77 35.62
N LEU A 29 -4.21 -16.85 35.20
CA LEU A 29 -4.72 -15.78 36.06
C LEU A 29 -5.65 -16.35 37.14
N ALA A 30 -6.58 -17.22 36.76
CA ALA A 30 -7.45 -17.94 37.69
C ALA A 30 -6.65 -18.77 38.71
N ALA A 31 -5.63 -19.51 38.26
CA ALA A 31 -4.76 -20.27 39.16
C ALA A 31 -4.00 -19.37 40.16
N ARG A 32 -3.66 -18.13 39.80
CA ARG A 32 -3.03 -17.17 40.72
C ARG A 32 -4.02 -16.61 41.73
N ILE A 33 -5.25 -16.33 41.31
CA ILE A 33 -6.35 -15.91 42.18
C ILE A 33 -6.61 -17.00 43.25
N ASP A 34 -6.60 -18.28 42.86
CA ASP A 34 -6.80 -19.42 43.78
C ASP A 34 -5.64 -19.62 44.76
N LEU A 35 -4.43 -19.16 44.42
CA LEU A 35 -3.23 -19.26 45.26
C LEU A 35 -3.03 -18.05 46.19
N CYS A 36 -3.88 -17.03 46.11
CA CYS A 36 -3.84 -15.88 47.01
C CYS A 36 -4.12 -16.31 48.46
N LYS A 37 -3.29 -15.81 49.38
CA LYS A 37 -3.42 -16.12 50.82
C LYS A 37 -4.28 -15.12 51.57
N SER A 38 -4.46 -13.91 51.02
CA SER A 38 -5.27 -12.82 51.55
C SER A 38 -6.50 -12.64 50.66
N ASP A 39 -7.66 -12.40 51.28
CA ASP A 39 -8.88 -12.04 50.55
C ASP A 39 -8.73 -10.68 49.84
N ASP A 40 -7.91 -9.77 50.38
CA ASP A 40 -7.61 -8.47 49.78
C ASP A 40 -6.82 -8.65 48.47
N ASP A 41 -5.75 -9.47 48.49
CA ASP A 41 -4.97 -9.79 47.29
C ASP A 41 -5.85 -10.49 46.24
N LYS A 42 -6.74 -11.37 46.68
CA LYS A 42 -7.67 -12.07 45.79
C LYS A 42 -8.57 -11.08 45.06
N LYS A 43 -9.12 -10.11 45.78
CA LYS A 43 -9.98 -9.06 45.23
C LYS A 43 -9.24 -8.15 44.26
N ASP A 44 -8.01 -7.78 44.56
CA ASP A 44 -7.16 -6.99 43.66
C ASP A 44 -6.87 -7.72 42.33
N TYR A 45 -6.62 -9.04 42.39
CA TYR A 45 -6.41 -9.84 41.18
C TYR A 45 -7.71 -10.07 40.38
N GLU A 46 -8.86 -10.19 41.05
CA GLU A 46 -10.17 -10.25 40.40
C GLU A 46 -10.49 -8.93 39.67
N GLU A 47 -10.26 -7.78 40.31
CA GLU A 47 -10.44 -6.47 39.69
C GLU A 47 -9.46 -6.25 38.52
N LEU A 48 -8.21 -6.69 38.67
CA LEU A 48 -7.24 -6.67 37.57
C LEU A 48 -7.70 -7.54 36.39
N ALA A 49 -8.21 -8.75 36.65
CA ALA A 49 -8.71 -9.64 35.62
C ALA A 49 -9.88 -9.02 34.86
N GLU A 50 -10.83 -8.42 35.58
CA GLU A 50 -11.98 -7.72 35.00
C GLU A 50 -11.54 -6.51 34.16
N ASN A 51 -10.59 -5.72 34.66
CA ASN A 51 -10.04 -4.58 33.92
C ASN A 51 -9.32 -5.02 32.63
N VAL A 52 -8.50 -6.07 32.70
CA VAL A 52 -7.81 -6.61 31.53
C VAL A 52 -8.82 -7.17 30.52
N MET A 53 -9.85 -7.89 30.97
CA MET A 53 -10.90 -8.43 30.10
C MET A 53 -11.66 -7.31 29.40
N ASN A 54 -12.06 -6.27 30.14
CA ASN A 54 -12.72 -5.08 29.58
C ASN A 54 -11.87 -4.36 28.52
N ILE A 55 -10.54 -4.29 28.71
CA ILE A 55 -9.63 -3.70 27.73
C ILE A 55 -9.54 -4.59 26.49
N VAL A 56 -9.36 -5.90 26.67
CA VAL A 56 -9.28 -6.88 25.56
C VAL A 56 -10.58 -6.88 24.76
N ASP A 57 -11.75 -6.93 25.41
CA ASP A 57 -13.05 -6.90 24.74
C ASP A 57 -13.23 -5.63 23.92
N ARG A 58 -12.89 -4.45 24.48
CA ARG A 58 -12.95 -3.18 23.73
C ARG A 58 -12.00 -3.18 22.54
N LEU A 59 -10.84 -3.82 22.66
CA LEU A 59 -9.85 -3.90 21.59
C LEU A 59 -10.31 -4.83 20.47
N ILE A 60 -10.91 -5.97 20.81
CA ILE A 60 -11.55 -6.89 19.85
C ILE A 60 -12.68 -6.17 19.12
N HIS A 61 -13.63 -5.57 19.85
CA HIS A 61 -14.77 -4.86 19.22
C HIS A 61 -14.31 -3.74 18.29
N LYS A 62 -13.31 -2.95 18.68
CA LYS A 62 -12.75 -1.90 17.79
C LYS A 62 -12.06 -2.49 16.56
N THR A 63 -11.43 -3.65 16.70
CA THR A 63 -10.77 -4.34 15.59
C THR A 63 -11.80 -4.90 14.62
N ASP A 64 -12.82 -5.59 15.12
CA ASP A 64 -13.93 -6.12 14.31
C ASP A 64 -14.65 -5.00 13.56
N GLN A 65 -14.99 -3.90 14.25
CA GLN A 65 -15.60 -2.74 13.62
C GLN A 65 -14.73 -2.16 12.49
N LYS A 66 -13.41 -2.13 12.67
CA LYS A 66 -12.48 -1.63 11.65
C LYS A 66 -12.33 -2.59 10.47
N ILE A 67 -12.38 -3.91 10.71
CA ILE A 67 -12.39 -4.94 9.67
C ILE A 67 -13.67 -4.85 8.85
N GLU A 68 -14.83 -4.75 9.49
CA GLU A 68 -16.12 -4.56 8.82
C GLU A 68 -16.11 -3.29 7.98
N GLN A 69 -15.65 -2.17 8.54
CA GLN A 69 -15.50 -0.92 7.80
C GLN A 69 -14.58 -1.05 6.59
N SER A 70 -13.42 -1.71 6.75
CA SER A 70 -12.46 -1.92 5.65
C SER A 70 -13.04 -2.82 4.56
N THR A 71 -13.80 -3.84 4.95
CA THR A 71 -14.48 -4.77 4.05
C THR A 71 -15.58 -4.06 3.26
N ASP A 72 -16.36 -3.18 3.90
CA ASP A 72 -17.41 -2.43 3.23
C ASP A 72 -16.85 -1.35 2.30
N VAL A 73 -15.73 -0.71 2.68
CA VAL A 73 -14.96 0.15 1.79
C VAL A 73 -14.48 -0.63 0.56
N LEU A 74 -13.92 -1.82 0.76
CA LEU A 74 -13.47 -2.70 -0.32
C LEU A 74 -14.65 -3.07 -1.23
N LYS A 75 -15.76 -3.58 -0.69
CA LYS A 75 -16.97 -3.91 -1.46
C LYS A 75 -17.46 -2.75 -2.32
N ALA A 76 -17.44 -1.54 -1.79
CA ALA A 76 -17.85 -0.35 -2.53
C ALA A 76 -16.90 -0.01 -3.69
N ILE A 77 -15.58 -0.14 -3.48
CA ILE A 77 -14.58 0.07 -4.53
C ILE A 77 -14.76 -0.92 -5.68
N ILE A 78 -15.17 -2.15 -5.37
CA ILE A 78 -15.21 -3.26 -6.34
C ILE A 78 -16.60 -3.44 -6.96
N SER A 79 -17.63 -2.87 -6.33
CA SER A 79 -19.02 -2.91 -6.78
C SER A 79 -19.19 -2.54 -8.27
N PRO A 80 -18.52 -1.50 -8.82
CA PRO A 80 -18.60 -1.20 -10.25
C PRO A 80 -18.14 -2.36 -11.16
N ALA A 81 -17.26 -3.23 -10.68
CA ALA A 81 -16.79 -4.40 -11.43
C ALA A 81 -17.68 -5.64 -11.25
N MET A 82 -18.60 -5.62 -10.27
CA MET A 82 -19.54 -6.70 -9.99
C MET A 82 -20.82 -6.53 -10.84
N HIS A 83 -20.72 -6.80 -12.13
CA HIS A 83 -21.91 -6.89 -12.99
C HIS A 83 -22.56 -8.28 -12.88
N GLU A 84 -23.90 -8.35 -12.95
CA GLU A 84 -24.65 -9.61 -13.03
C GLU A 84 -24.38 -10.28 -14.39
N GLY A 85 -23.37 -11.16 -14.45
CA GLY A 85 -22.99 -11.88 -15.67
C GLY A 85 -21.65 -12.59 -15.56
N ASP A 86 -21.14 -13.10 -16.69
CA ASP A 86 -19.87 -13.82 -16.79
C ASP A 86 -18.69 -12.83 -16.63
N VAL A 87 -18.31 -12.55 -15.37
CA VAL A 87 -17.35 -11.51 -15.04
C VAL A 87 -15.94 -11.90 -15.51
N LYS A 88 -15.38 -11.13 -16.45
CA LYS A 88 -13.97 -11.23 -16.81
C LYS A 88 -13.12 -10.52 -15.77
N TRP A 89 -12.48 -11.29 -14.90
CA TRP A 89 -11.54 -10.81 -13.89
C TRP A 89 -10.11 -10.75 -14.45
N PRO A 90 -9.32 -9.69 -14.15
CA PRO A 90 -9.72 -8.42 -13.55
C PRO A 90 -10.51 -7.54 -14.54
N PRO A 91 -11.26 -6.53 -14.07
CA PRO A 91 -11.97 -5.61 -14.96
C PRO A 91 -11.00 -4.90 -15.90
N ARG A 92 -11.27 -5.02 -17.20
CA ARG A 92 -10.49 -4.37 -18.28
C ARG A 92 -11.24 -3.24 -18.97
N ASP A 93 -12.53 -3.11 -18.67
CA ASP A 93 -13.37 -2.08 -19.21
C ASP A 93 -12.94 -0.70 -18.66
N PRO A 94 -12.60 0.28 -19.53
CA PRO A 94 -12.12 1.59 -19.09
C PRO A 94 -13.13 2.35 -18.23
N ASP A 95 -14.42 2.19 -18.47
CA ASP A 95 -15.45 2.93 -17.73
C ASP A 95 -15.62 2.34 -16.32
N THR A 96 -15.56 1.02 -16.18
CA THR A 96 -15.47 0.32 -14.88
C THR A 96 -14.24 0.79 -14.09
N ILE A 97 -13.07 0.86 -14.72
CA ILE A 97 -11.83 1.31 -14.06
C ILE A 97 -11.96 2.76 -13.58
N LYS A 98 -12.51 3.67 -14.40
CA LYS A 98 -12.75 5.07 -13.99
C LYS A 98 -13.70 5.18 -12.80
N LEU A 99 -14.73 4.32 -12.73
CA LEU A 99 -15.64 4.28 -11.58
C LEU A 99 -14.91 3.84 -10.31
N MET A 100 -14.05 2.82 -10.41
CA MET A 100 -13.20 2.37 -9.30
C MET A 100 -12.21 3.46 -8.86
N GLU A 101 -11.56 4.15 -9.79
CA GLU A 101 -10.64 5.26 -9.51
C GLU A 101 -11.32 6.43 -8.81
N LYS A 102 -12.56 6.75 -9.23
CA LYS A 102 -13.39 7.77 -8.60
C LYS A 102 -13.74 7.38 -7.16
N GLU A 103 -14.10 6.12 -6.93
CA GLU A 103 -14.41 5.62 -5.60
C GLU A 103 -13.16 5.62 -4.70
N ILE A 104 -12.01 5.16 -5.18
CA ILE A 104 -10.72 5.26 -4.47
C ILE A 104 -10.41 6.71 -4.10
N SER A 105 -10.57 7.64 -5.04
CA SER A 105 -10.33 9.08 -4.79
C SER A 105 -11.24 9.64 -3.70
N ARG A 106 -12.52 9.23 -3.68
CA ARG A 106 -13.49 9.64 -2.67
C ARG A 106 -13.12 9.08 -1.29
N ARG A 107 -12.86 7.77 -1.22
CA ARG A 107 -12.48 7.07 0.02
C ARG A 107 -11.17 7.59 0.61
N GLU A 108 -10.23 7.97 -0.25
CA GLU A 108 -8.97 8.60 0.14
C GLU A 108 -9.21 9.96 0.81
N GLN A 109 -10.07 10.81 0.23
CA GLN A 109 -10.44 12.11 0.81
C GLN A 109 -11.15 11.98 2.16
N GLU A 110 -11.92 10.90 2.33
CA GLU A 110 -12.60 10.56 3.58
C GLU A 110 -11.67 9.91 4.63
N GLY A 111 -10.40 9.67 4.30
CA GLY A 111 -9.43 9.05 5.20
C GLY A 111 -9.69 7.55 5.44
N GLN A 112 -10.46 6.89 4.59
CA GLN A 112 -10.86 5.48 4.75
C GLN A 112 -9.89 4.48 4.11
N LEU A 113 -8.90 4.97 3.33
CA LEU A 113 -7.81 4.16 2.77
C LEU A 113 -6.58 4.20 3.68
N ASP A 114 -6.79 3.91 4.96
CA ASP A 114 -5.75 3.94 5.99
C ASP A 114 -4.94 2.62 6.04
N GLU A 115 -3.99 2.54 6.97
CA GLU A 115 -3.18 1.32 7.17
C GLU A 115 -4.02 0.10 7.52
N GLY A 116 -5.20 0.27 8.16
CA GLY A 116 -6.10 -0.83 8.46
C GLY A 116 -6.73 -1.40 7.19
N PHE A 117 -7.21 -0.53 6.31
CA PHE A 117 -7.72 -0.94 4.99
C PHE A 117 -6.64 -1.65 4.17
N LEU A 118 -5.43 -1.09 4.08
CA LEU A 118 -4.34 -1.68 3.31
C LEU A 118 -3.87 -3.02 3.89
N SER A 119 -3.84 -3.14 5.21
CA SER A 119 -3.58 -4.40 5.92
C SER A 119 -4.58 -5.47 5.53
N GLU A 120 -5.88 -5.14 5.55
CA GLU A 120 -6.97 -6.06 5.26
C GLU A 120 -6.92 -6.54 3.81
N VAL A 121 -6.85 -5.63 2.84
CA VAL A 121 -6.75 -5.99 1.41
C VAL A 121 -5.50 -6.83 1.15
N SER A 122 -4.38 -6.50 1.78
CA SER A 122 -3.14 -7.28 1.66
C SER A 122 -3.26 -8.68 2.28
N ALA A 123 -3.96 -8.81 3.41
CA ALA A 123 -4.22 -10.09 4.04
C ALA A 123 -5.12 -10.98 3.18
N GLN A 124 -6.24 -10.44 2.68
CA GLN A 124 -7.12 -11.15 1.75
C GLN A 124 -6.40 -11.56 0.46
N LEU A 125 -5.50 -10.71 -0.06
CA LEU A 125 -4.71 -11.02 -1.24
C LEU A 125 -3.74 -12.19 -1.00
N ARG A 126 -3.07 -12.22 0.17
CA ARG A 126 -2.21 -13.34 0.56
C ARG A 126 -3.00 -14.64 0.70
N GLN A 127 -4.16 -14.58 1.35
CA GLN A 127 -5.02 -15.74 1.51
C GLN A 127 -5.52 -16.27 0.16
N ALA A 128 -6.00 -15.38 -0.73
CA ALA A 128 -6.43 -15.77 -2.07
C ALA A 128 -5.31 -16.41 -2.91
N LYS A 129 -4.05 -15.96 -2.74
CA LYS A 129 -2.88 -16.56 -3.38
C LYS A 129 -2.53 -17.95 -2.82
N GLN A 130 -2.69 -18.14 -1.51
CA GLN A 130 -2.43 -19.42 -0.83
C GLN A 130 -3.49 -20.47 -1.17
N ASP A 131 -4.76 -20.06 -1.16
CA ASP A 131 -5.89 -20.94 -1.42
C ASP A 131 -5.92 -21.39 -2.89
N GLY A 132 -5.41 -20.57 -3.83
CA GLY A 132 -5.31 -20.90 -5.26
C GLY A 132 -6.64 -21.05 -6.01
N ASP A 133 -7.75 -21.19 -5.28
CA ASP A 133 -9.08 -21.51 -5.80
C ASP A 133 -9.86 -20.29 -6.33
N LYS A 134 -9.35 -19.07 -6.12
CA LYS A 134 -10.06 -17.83 -6.47
C LYS A 134 -9.17 -16.84 -7.24
N PRO A 135 -8.70 -17.19 -8.45
CA PRO A 135 -7.84 -16.32 -9.26
C PRO A 135 -8.52 -14.98 -9.61
N GLY A 136 -9.84 -14.96 -9.74
CA GLY A 136 -10.59 -13.72 -9.98
C GLY A 136 -10.54 -12.73 -8.81
N LEU A 137 -10.68 -13.23 -7.57
CA LEU A 137 -10.57 -12.40 -6.36
C LEU A 137 -9.14 -11.87 -6.19
N GLN A 138 -8.14 -12.71 -6.41
CA GLN A 138 -6.74 -12.29 -6.38
C GLN A 138 -6.48 -11.14 -7.36
N ALA A 139 -6.89 -11.29 -8.62
CA ALA A 139 -6.69 -10.28 -9.65
C ALA A 139 -7.41 -8.96 -9.30
N MET A 140 -8.60 -9.06 -8.70
CA MET A 140 -9.37 -7.92 -8.26
C MET A 140 -8.68 -7.18 -7.10
N LEU A 141 -8.26 -7.89 -6.05
CA LEU A 141 -7.56 -7.30 -4.90
C LEU A 141 -6.24 -6.64 -5.33
N GLN A 142 -5.49 -7.29 -6.23
CA GLN A 142 -4.30 -6.70 -6.83
C GLN A 142 -4.65 -5.41 -7.60
N LYS A 143 -5.74 -5.40 -8.37
CA LYS A 143 -6.19 -4.21 -9.10
C LYS A 143 -6.50 -3.04 -8.17
N VAL A 144 -7.17 -3.29 -7.05
CA VAL A 144 -7.47 -2.26 -6.04
C VAL A 144 -6.19 -1.63 -5.49
N LEU A 145 -5.20 -2.46 -5.12
CA LEU A 145 -3.90 -1.98 -4.63
C LEU A 145 -3.12 -1.20 -5.69
N GLN A 146 -3.15 -1.63 -6.95
CA GLN A 146 -2.51 -0.93 -8.06
C GLN A 146 -3.15 0.45 -8.31
N LEU A 147 -4.48 0.54 -8.29
CA LEU A 147 -5.18 1.82 -8.45
C LEU A 147 -4.87 2.78 -7.30
N TYR A 148 -4.86 2.28 -6.06
CA TYR A 148 -4.42 3.05 -4.90
C TYR A 148 -2.97 3.53 -5.04
N ALA A 149 -2.06 2.65 -5.45
CA ALA A 149 -0.65 2.97 -5.59
C ALA A 149 -0.39 4.00 -6.68
N SER A 150 -0.99 3.80 -7.86
CA SER A 150 -0.94 4.73 -8.97
C SER A 150 -1.39 6.13 -8.53
N ARG A 151 -2.56 6.23 -7.90
CA ARG A 151 -3.11 7.49 -7.37
C ARG A 151 -2.16 8.16 -6.38
N SER A 152 -1.66 7.41 -5.40
CA SER A 152 -0.76 7.90 -4.36
C SER A 152 0.56 8.43 -4.93
N ILE A 153 1.13 7.74 -5.91
CA ILE A 153 2.39 8.11 -6.57
C ILE A 153 2.21 9.34 -7.46
N GLN A 154 1.08 9.48 -8.14
CA GLN A 154 0.76 10.61 -9.02
C GLN A 154 0.58 11.94 -8.29
N LYS A 155 0.32 11.94 -6.97
CA LYS A 155 0.16 13.17 -6.18
C LYS A 155 1.35 14.14 -6.26
N ARG A 156 2.52 13.65 -6.66
CA ARG A 156 3.73 14.47 -6.83
C ARG A 156 4.35 14.19 -8.19
N SER A 157 4.55 15.24 -8.96
CA SER A 157 5.36 15.17 -10.18
C SER A 157 6.81 15.52 -9.84
N TYR A 158 7.74 14.80 -10.45
CA TYR A 158 9.18 15.07 -10.43
C TYR A 158 9.75 15.31 -11.82
N ALA A 159 8.89 15.25 -12.86
CA ALA A 159 9.26 15.46 -14.24
C ALA A 159 9.81 16.87 -14.52
N TYR A 160 9.53 17.84 -13.64
CA TYR A 160 9.97 19.22 -13.78
C TYR A 160 10.92 19.57 -12.63
N LYS A 161 12.17 19.93 -12.97
CA LYS A 161 13.09 20.56 -12.01
C LYS A 161 13.07 22.06 -12.21
N ASP A 162 12.86 22.81 -11.14
CA ASP A 162 13.09 24.26 -11.14
C ASP A 162 14.55 24.53 -11.48
N VAL A 163 14.80 25.26 -12.57
CA VAL A 163 16.13 25.83 -12.85
C VAL A 163 16.32 26.98 -11.88
N LYS A 164 16.82 26.68 -10.67
CA LYS A 164 17.34 27.71 -9.77
C LYS A 164 18.78 28.01 -10.17
N ASP A 165 18.95 28.88 -11.16
CA ASP A 165 20.21 29.61 -11.29
C ASP A 165 20.41 30.41 -10.00
N TYR A 166 21.45 30.07 -9.25
CA TYR A 166 21.90 30.83 -8.09
C TYR A 166 22.48 32.16 -8.56
N THR A 167 21.62 33.14 -8.83
CA THR A 167 22.01 34.55 -8.83
C THR A 167 21.17 35.26 -7.78
N SER A 168 21.73 35.38 -6.59
CA SER A 168 21.50 36.44 -5.60
C SER A 168 20.05 36.86 -5.30
N ILE A 169 19.59 36.39 -4.15
CA ILE A 169 18.52 36.88 -3.25
C ILE A 169 18.06 38.34 -3.52
N SER A 170 16.76 38.55 -3.81
CA SER A 170 15.91 39.42 -2.98
C SER A 170 14.40 39.28 -3.29
N PHE A 171 13.66 39.03 -2.21
CA PHE A 171 12.31 39.44 -1.84
C PHE A 171 11.26 39.89 -2.88
N LEU A 172 10.09 39.25 -2.71
CA LEU A 172 8.71 39.67 -3.01
C LEU A 172 8.09 39.36 -4.39
N SER A 173 7.04 38.54 -4.27
CA SER A 173 5.70 38.70 -4.85
C SER A 173 5.31 37.80 -6.01
N THR A 174 4.39 36.87 -5.69
CA THR A 174 3.06 36.77 -6.29
C THR A 174 2.98 36.88 -7.82
N PHE A 175 3.50 35.88 -8.53
CA PHE A 175 2.83 35.30 -9.71
C PHE A 175 3.66 34.11 -10.20
N SER A 176 3.21 32.89 -9.91
CA SER A 176 3.75 31.68 -10.55
C SER A 176 3.26 31.64 -11.99
N LEU A 177 3.94 32.38 -12.87
CA LEU A 177 3.75 32.29 -14.32
C LEU A 177 5.14 32.20 -14.94
N PHE A 178 5.41 31.04 -15.55
CA PHE A 178 6.55 30.73 -16.42
C PHE A 178 7.93 30.76 -15.75
N SER A 179 8.42 29.58 -15.39
CA SER A 179 9.86 29.34 -15.25
C SER A 179 10.19 28.05 -15.96
N GLY A 180 11.02 28.15 -17.01
CA GLY A 180 11.45 27.04 -17.86
C GLY A 180 12.23 26.00 -17.08
N GLY A 181 11.52 25.07 -16.46
CA GLY A 181 12.09 23.90 -15.80
C GLY A 181 12.64 22.91 -16.83
N GLN A 182 13.82 22.34 -16.56
CA GLN A 182 14.32 21.24 -17.38
C GLN A 182 13.43 20.01 -17.14
N VAL A 183 12.85 19.50 -18.23
CA VAL A 183 12.05 18.27 -18.18
C VAL A 183 13.00 17.10 -18.00
N VAL A 184 12.85 16.37 -16.91
CA VAL A 184 13.55 15.10 -16.67
C VAL A 184 12.82 14.03 -17.49
N VAL A 185 13.25 13.84 -18.73
CA VAL A 185 12.57 12.95 -19.71
C VAL A 185 12.28 11.55 -19.16
N PRO A 186 13.23 10.86 -18.49
CA PRO A 186 12.94 9.53 -17.92
C PRO A 186 11.88 9.56 -16.81
N GLU A 187 11.82 10.64 -16.02
CA GLU A 187 10.81 10.78 -14.96
C GLU A 187 9.43 11.13 -15.55
N LYS A 188 9.38 11.97 -16.60
CA LYS A 188 8.15 12.22 -17.35
C LYS A 188 7.61 10.93 -17.97
N PHE A 189 8.51 10.08 -18.47
CA PHE A 189 8.15 8.77 -18.98
C PHE A 189 7.60 7.86 -17.87
N LEU A 190 8.28 7.77 -16.71
CA LEU A 190 7.74 7.05 -15.55
C LEU A 190 6.35 7.55 -15.16
N GLU A 191 6.10 8.87 -15.15
CA GLU A 191 4.77 9.44 -14.88
C GLU A 191 3.72 8.99 -15.90
N SER A 192 4.06 8.90 -17.19
CA SER A 192 3.15 8.37 -18.21
C SER A 192 2.81 6.89 -18.00
N ILE A 193 3.76 6.06 -17.56
CA ILE A 193 3.51 4.65 -17.22
C ILE A 193 2.58 4.56 -16.01
N VAL A 194 2.82 5.36 -14.97
CA VAL A 194 1.98 5.37 -13.77
C VAL A 194 0.55 5.84 -14.08
N GLN A 195 0.38 6.78 -15.01
CA GLN A 195 -0.93 7.26 -15.47
C GLN A 195 -1.65 6.27 -16.40
N ALA A 196 -0.90 5.41 -17.09
CA ALA A 196 -1.48 4.45 -18.01
C ALA A 196 -2.15 3.28 -17.26
N PRO A 197 -3.28 2.77 -17.77
CA PRO A 197 -3.84 1.51 -17.32
C PRO A 197 -2.81 0.38 -17.43
N GLU A 198 -2.79 -0.52 -16.45
CA GLU A 198 -1.84 -1.64 -16.37
C GLU A 198 -1.85 -2.56 -17.61
N ASN A 199 -2.99 -2.71 -18.29
CA ASN A 199 -3.10 -3.45 -19.55
C ASN A 199 -2.40 -2.75 -20.73
N GLU A 200 -2.14 -1.45 -20.63
CA GLU A 200 -1.45 -0.65 -21.65
C GLU A 200 0.04 -0.48 -21.36
N TRP A 201 0.54 -0.91 -20.20
CA TRP A 201 1.95 -0.74 -19.81
C TRP A 201 2.90 -1.30 -20.86
N ASN A 202 2.64 -2.49 -21.42
CA ASN A 202 3.51 -3.06 -22.45
C ASN A 202 3.65 -2.14 -23.66
N LYS A 203 2.53 -1.53 -24.09
CA LYS A 203 2.52 -0.59 -25.22
C LYS A 203 3.27 0.70 -24.87
N VAL A 204 2.99 1.29 -23.70
CA VAL A 204 3.68 2.51 -23.24
C VAL A 204 5.18 2.28 -23.08
N LEU A 205 5.58 1.13 -22.53
CA LEU A 205 6.97 0.71 -22.39
C LEU A 205 7.65 0.55 -23.75
N LEU A 206 6.99 -0.12 -24.70
CA LEU A 206 7.49 -0.26 -26.08
C LEU A 206 7.68 1.10 -26.75
N ASP A 207 6.68 1.97 -26.69
CA ASP A 207 6.68 3.25 -27.40
C ASP A 207 7.69 4.25 -26.79
N GLY A 208 7.98 4.16 -25.48
CA GLY A 208 8.86 5.11 -24.80
C GLY A 208 10.30 4.65 -24.58
N LEU A 209 10.59 3.35 -24.60
CA LEU A 209 11.95 2.82 -24.47
C LEU A 209 12.71 2.88 -25.80
N THR A 210 14.02 3.13 -25.75
CA THR A 210 14.89 3.15 -26.94
C THR A 210 14.86 1.84 -27.73
N VAL A 211 14.62 0.71 -27.07
CA VAL A 211 14.48 -0.62 -27.69
C VAL A 211 13.26 -0.70 -28.63
N GLY A 212 12.23 0.12 -28.40
CA GLY A 212 11.03 0.21 -29.24
C GLY A 212 10.92 1.53 -30.03
N LYS A 213 12.03 2.25 -30.22
CA LYS A 213 12.15 3.56 -30.92
C LYS A 213 11.72 4.79 -30.10
N GLY A 214 11.59 4.68 -28.78
CA GLY A 214 11.41 5.82 -27.89
C GLY A 214 12.72 6.52 -27.52
N ASP A 215 12.63 7.52 -26.64
CA ASP A 215 13.74 8.41 -26.28
C ASP A 215 14.43 8.05 -24.94
N VAL A 216 13.91 7.07 -24.19
CA VAL A 216 14.41 6.74 -22.83
C VAL A 216 15.16 5.41 -22.83
N ALA A 217 16.41 5.42 -22.36
CA ALA A 217 17.17 4.19 -22.17
C ALA A 217 16.60 3.37 -20.99
N PRO A 218 16.58 2.02 -21.06
CA PRO A 218 16.10 1.19 -19.95
C PRO A 218 16.78 1.50 -18.61
N ASP A 219 18.10 1.69 -18.60
CA ASP A 219 18.86 2.00 -17.38
C ASP A 219 18.48 3.35 -16.75
N ASP A 220 18.11 4.33 -17.58
CA ASP A 220 17.62 5.62 -17.10
C ASP A 220 16.24 5.49 -16.45
N LEU A 221 15.36 4.65 -17.02
CA LEU A 221 14.06 4.31 -16.42
C LEU A 221 14.25 3.60 -15.06
N TYR A 222 15.13 2.60 -14.99
CA TYR A 222 15.42 1.88 -13.73
C TYR A 222 15.99 2.83 -12.67
N THR A 223 16.85 3.76 -13.07
CA THR A 223 17.41 4.77 -12.18
C THR A 223 16.33 5.67 -11.58
N VAL A 224 15.36 6.15 -12.37
CA VAL A 224 14.27 6.98 -11.82
C VAL A 224 13.29 6.19 -10.98
N ILE A 225 13.02 4.91 -11.32
CA ILE A 225 12.19 4.02 -10.49
C ILE A 225 12.84 3.81 -9.12
N ASN A 226 14.14 3.49 -9.06
CA ASN A 226 14.87 3.31 -7.80
C ASN A 226 14.86 4.58 -6.94
N LYS A 227 15.08 5.76 -7.56
CA LYS A 227 14.94 7.05 -6.86
C LYS A 227 13.53 7.26 -6.32
N ARG A 228 12.51 6.80 -7.02
CA ARG A 228 11.11 6.91 -6.56
C ARG A 228 10.82 5.98 -5.40
N ILE A 229 11.37 4.76 -5.42
CA ILE A 229 11.34 3.80 -4.30
C ILE A 229 12.00 4.41 -3.06
N GLU A 230 13.21 4.97 -3.18
CA GLU A 230 13.91 5.63 -2.06
C GLU A 230 13.06 6.75 -1.45
N ARG A 231 12.45 7.60 -2.28
CA ARG A 231 11.56 8.68 -1.83
C ARG A 231 10.32 8.15 -1.12
N VAL A 232 9.74 7.04 -1.58
CA VAL A 232 8.63 6.38 -0.89
C VAL A 232 9.09 5.94 0.49
N VAL A 233 10.22 5.21 0.55
CA VAL A 233 10.75 4.66 1.81
C VAL A 233 11.03 5.74 2.84
N ILE A 234 11.59 6.89 2.44
CA ILE A 234 11.91 8.00 3.35
C ILE A 234 10.65 8.70 3.87
N ARG A 235 9.55 8.66 3.13
CA ARG A 235 8.35 9.47 3.40
C ARG A 235 7.20 8.71 4.04
N THR A 236 7.23 7.39 3.97
CA THR A 236 6.25 6.52 4.63
C THR A 236 6.85 5.93 5.89
N GLU A 237 5.99 5.51 6.82
CA GLU A 237 6.42 4.78 8.00
C GLU A 237 7.09 3.45 7.60
N GLY A 238 8.19 3.12 8.27
CA GLY A 238 8.97 1.94 7.96
C GLY A 238 8.17 0.66 8.21
N GLY A 239 8.05 -0.19 7.20
CA GLY A 239 7.33 -1.46 7.32
C GLY A 239 5.81 -1.36 7.16
N SER A 240 5.26 -0.16 6.97
CA SER A 240 3.82 0.07 6.77
C SER A 240 3.30 -0.60 5.49
N TYR A 241 2.01 -0.89 5.44
CA TYR A 241 1.39 -1.46 4.23
C TYR A 241 1.39 -0.46 3.09
N GLN A 242 1.20 0.85 3.37
CA GLN A 242 1.38 1.88 2.35
C GLN A 242 2.77 1.80 1.73
N GLN A 243 3.84 1.75 2.54
CA GLN A 243 5.20 1.63 2.02
C GLN A 243 5.35 0.41 1.10
N ARG A 244 4.90 -0.77 1.56
CA ARG A 244 5.03 -2.03 0.81
C ARG A 244 4.29 -1.97 -0.53
N VAL A 245 3.01 -1.56 -0.53
CA VAL A 245 2.17 -1.49 -1.73
C VAL A 245 2.76 -0.55 -2.77
N LEU A 246 3.23 0.64 -2.36
CA LEU A 246 3.84 1.61 -3.28
C LEU A 246 5.17 1.11 -3.86
N VAL A 247 5.99 0.44 -3.05
CA VAL A 247 7.27 -0.13 -3.51
C VAL A 247 7.04 -1.31 -4.44
N GLU A 248 6.11 -2.21 -4.12
CA GLU A 248 5.75 -3.35 -4.97
C GLU A 248 5.22 -2.89 -6.33
N TYR A 249 4.36 -1.87 -6.36
CA TYR A 249 3.86 -1.29 -7.60
C TYR A 249 4.99 -0.75 -8.50
N LEU A 250 5.94 -0.01 -7.94
CA LEU A 250 7.09 0.51 -8.69
C LEU A 250 8.01 -0.61 -9.19
N LYS A 251 8.20 -1.66 -8.39
CA LYS A 251 8.96 -2.85 -8.79
C LYS A 251 8.24 -3.63 -9.89
N GLU A 252 6.92 -3.73 -9.85
CA GLU A 252 6.12 -4.37 -10.91
C GLU A 252 6.32 -3.66 -12.25
N ILE A 253 6.33 -2.32 -12.27
CA ILE A 253 6.66 -1.54 -13.47
C ILE A 253 8.07 -1.88 -13.96
N GLN A 254 9.06 -1.94 -13.07
CA GLN A 254 10.43 -2.29 -13.43
C GLN A 254 10.54 -3.69 -14.01
N THR A 255 9.97 -4.71 -13.35
CA THR A 255 9.98 -6.10 -13.82
C THR A 255 9.35 -6.21 -15.20
N ARG A 256 8.23 -5.52 -15.45
CA ARG A 256 7.58 -5.53 -16.75
C ARG A 256 8.40 -4.83 -17.84
N ALA A 257 9.11 -3.76 -17.49
CA ALA A 257 10.07 -3.12 -18.39
C ALA A 257 11.24 -4.04 -18.74
N GLU A 258 11.79 -4.75 -17.76
CA GLU A 258 12.85 -5.76 -17.95
C GLU A 258 12.40 -6.90 -18.87
N GLU A 259 11.17 -7.39 -18.70
CA GLU A 259 10.56 -8.39 -19.58
C GLU A 259 10.44 -7.91 -21.03
N VAL A 260 9.92 -6.69 -21.24
CA VAL A 260 9.80 -6.09 -22.58
C VAL A 260 11.16 -5.96 -23.24
N VAL A 261 12.17 -5.46 -22.51
CA VAL A 261 13.54 -5.32 -23.02
C VAL A 261 14.12 -6.68 -23.41
N LYS A 262 13.95 -7.70 -22.57
CA LYS A 262 14.44 -9.07 -22.82
C LYS A 262 13.80 -9.69 -24.06
N VAL A 263 12.49 -9.53 -24.25
CA VAL A 263 11.78 -10.06 -25.43
C VAL A 263 12.28 -9.44 -26.73
N LEU A 264 12.59 -8.13 -26.73
CA LEU A 264 13.01 -7.41 -27.93
C LEU A 264 14.50 -7.57 -28.25
N GLN A 265 15.36 -7.75 -27.24
CA GLN A 265 16.79 -7.99 -27.44
C GLN A 265 17.10 -9.43 -27.87
N GLY A 266 16.12 -10.35 -27.77
CA GLY A 266 16.30 -11.77 -28.07
C GLY A 266 17.12 -12.51 -27.00
N PRO A 267 17.22 -13.85 -27.07
CA PRO A 267 18.09 -14.60 -26.17
C PRO A 267 19.54 -14.18 -26.41
N THR A 268 20.23 -13.77 -25.34
CA THR A 268 21.69 -13.60 -25.35
C THR A 268 22.31 -14.96 -25.69
N ILE A 269 22.91 -15.06 -26.89
CA ILE A 269 23.62 -16.26 -27.37
C ILE A 269 24.88 -16.47 -26.54
#